data_AF-M3CWL7-F1
#
_entry.id   AF-M3CWL7-F1
#
_cell.length_a   1.000
_cell.length_b   1.000
_cell.length_c   1.000
_cell.angle_alpha   90.00
_cell.angle_beta   90.00
_cell.angle_gamma   90.00
#
_symmetry.space_group_name_H-M   'P 1'
#
loop_
_entity.id
_entity.type
_entity.pdbx_description
1 polymer ?
#
loop_
_entity_poly.entity_id
_entity_poly.type
_entity_poly.pdbx_seq_one_letter_code
_entity_poly.pdbx_strand_id
1 'polypeptide(L)'
;MTWSEMQPLLEQACTETLIMVGWSTLIAVVGGLPLGILLVLTDKGGLLQNTVVNKVIGQIVNIGRSLPFIILMVALMNFTRWVTGTTIGSEAAIVPLAIGGIPFFARLVETAVREVDHGLVEAVQAMGGNTWTIVRKVLVPEALPSLIASTTTTVIALIGYSAMAGTVGGGGLGDLAVRYGYQRFETGLMWITVAVLAVAISLIQFAGDFAARALHRRGARSGPGPSLRLLKSGEPATADVGKVA
;
A
#
# COMPACT_ATOMS: atom_id res chain seq x y z
N MET A 1 -26.61 26.56 -0.65
CA MET A 1 -27.51 25.38 -0.75
C MET A 1 -28.13 24.99 0.60
N THR A 2 -29.35 24.45 0.60
CA THR A 2 -30.02 23.87 1.78
C THR A 2 -29.57 22.43 2.05
N TRP A 3 -29.69 21.93 3.28
CA TRP A 3 -29.28 20.55 3.63
C TRP A 3 -29.96 19.48 2.77
N SER A 4 -31.25 19.65 2.49
CA SER A 4 -32.04 18.75 1.63
C SER A 4 -31.51 18.66 0.20
N GLU A 5 -30.83 19.69 -0.30
CA GLU A 5 -30.21 19.69 -1.64
C GLU A 5 -28.80 19.11 -1.60
N MET A 6 -28.07 19.28 -0.50
CA MET A 6 -26.69 18.80 -0.35
C MET A 6 -26.62 17.30 -0.07
N GLN A 7 -27.54 16.77 0.74
CA GLN A 7 -27.56 15.35 1.13
C GLN A 7 -27.50 14.38 -0.07
N PRO A 8 -28.41 14.46 -1.08
CA PRO A 8 -28.37 13.50 -2.19
C PRO A 8 -27.08 13.59 -3.01
N LEU A 9 -26.52 14.80 -3.15
CA LEU A 9 -25.26 15.01 -3.86
C LEU A 9 -24.07 14.39 -3.12
N LEU A 10 -24.03 14.52 -1.79
CA LEU A 10 -22.99 13.92 -0.96
C LEU A 10 -23.08 12.39 -0.96
N GLU A 11 -24.29 11.83 -0.87
CA GLU A 11 -24.50 10.38 -0.91
C GLU A 11 -24.05 9.77 -2.25
N GLN A 12 -24.41 10.40 -3.37
CA GLN A 12 -23.97 9.99 -4.69
C GLN A 12 -22.44 10.10 -4.82
N ALA A 13 -21.88 11.25 -4.45
CA ALA A 13 -20.44 11.50 -4.56
C ALA A 13 -19.61 10.56 -3.66
N CYS A 14 -20.09 10.24 -2.46
CA CYS A 14 -19.49 9.24 -1.58
C CYS A 14 -19.47 7.86 -2.25
N THR A 15 -20.59 7.45 -2.83
CA THR A 15 -20.73 6.15 -3.49
C THR A 15 -19.80 6.04 -4.69
N GLU A 16 -19.75 7.07 -5.52
CA GLU A 16 -18.82 7.17 -6.66
C GLU A 16 -17.36 7.06 -6.21
N THR A 17 -16.95 7.80 -5.17
CA THR A 17 -15.60 7.71 -4.60
C THR A 17 -15.30 6.29 -4.09
N LEU A 18 -16.22 5.68 -3.35
CA LEU A 18 -16.03 4.33 -2.79
C LEU A 18 -15.89 3.28 -3.89
N ILE A 19 -16.70 3.37 -4.95
CA ILE A 19 -16.63 2.46 -6.10
C ILE A 19 -15.30 2.65 -6.84
N MET A 20 -14.92 3.90 -7.13
CA MET A 20 -13.65 4.21 -7.80
C MET A 20 -12.45 3.67 -7.04
N VAL A 21 -12.36 4.02 -5.76
CA VAL A 21 -11.24 3.65 -4.89
C VAL A 21 -11.24 2.14 -4.63
N GLY A 22 -12.40 1.52 -4.41
CA GLY A 22 -12.50 0.08 -4.16
C GLY A 22 -11.99 -0.75 -5.34
N TRP A 23 -12.48 -0.50 -6.55
CA TRP A 23 -12.06 -1.23 -7.73
C TRP A 23 -10.61 -0.94 -8.12
N SER A 24 -10.19 0.33 -8.09
CA SER A 24 -8.80 0.68 -8.38
C SER A 24 -7.82 0.09 -7.37
N THR A 25 -8.18 0.04 -6.08
CA THR A 25 -7.37 -0.64 -5.05
C THR A 25 -7.27 -2.12 -5.35
N LEU A 26 -8.38 -2.79 -5.66
CA LEU A 26 -8.38 -4.21 -5.97
C LEU A 26 -7.44 -4.52 -7.15
N ILE A 27 -7.53 -3.75 -8.23
CA ILE A 27 -6.66 -3.91 -9.40
C ILE A 27 -5.20 -3.59 -9.05
N ALA A 28 -4.96 -2.52 -8.27
CA ALA A 28 -3.63 -2.15 -7.82
C ALA A 28 -2.99 -3.24 -6.93
N VAL A 29 -3.76 -3.89 -6.06
CA VAL A 29 -3.28 -4.99 -5.23
C VAL A 29 -2.99 -6.22 -6.07
N VAL A 30 -3.90 -6.61 -6.97
CA VAL A 30 -3.75 -7.78 -7.84
C VAL A 30 -2.56 -7.63 -8.79
N GLY A 31 -2.33 -6.44 -9.34
CA GLY A 31 -1.20 -6.18 -10.24
C GLY A 31 0.10 -5.83 -9.51
N GLY A 32 0.02 -5.03 -8.45
CA GLY A 32 1.18 -4.51 -7.72
C GLY A 32 1.81 -5.53 -6.77
N LEU A 33 1.05 -6.44 -6.17
CA LEU A 33 1.60 -7.47 -5.27
C LEU A 33 2.56 -8.42 -6.03
N PRO A 34 2.18 -9.04 -7.16
CA PRO A 34 3.11 -9.86 -7.94
C PRO A 34 4.30 -9.04 -8.46
N LEU A 35 4.07 -7.80 -8.89
CA LEU A 35 5.10 -6.93 -9.45
C LEU A 35 6.16 -6.56 -8.39
N GLY A 36 5.74 -6.20 -7.19
CA GLY A 36 6.63 -5.89 -6.07
C GLY A 36 7.42 -7.11 -5.60
N ILE A 37 6.78 -8.28 -5.51
CA ILE A 37 7.48 -9.54 -5.19
C ILE A 37 8.52 -9.86 -6.28
N LEU A 38 8.16 -9.73 -7.56
CA LEU A 38 9.06 -9.99 -8.68
C LEU A 38 10.28 -9.06 -8.66
N LEU A 39 10.11 -7.79 -8.28
CA LEU A 39 11.21 -6.84 -8.08
C LEU A 39 12.17 -7.30 -6.97
N VAL A 40 11.68 -7.87 -5.87
CA VAL A 40 12.58 -8.40 -4.83
C VAL A 40 13.28 -9.68 -5.29
N LEU A 41 12.57 -10.59 -5.96
CA LEU A 41 13.13 -11.87 -6.39
C LEU A 41 14.22 -11.72 -7.46
N THR A 42 14.09 -10.72 -8.34
CA THR A 42 14.99 -10.51 -9.48
C THR A 42 16.20 -9.63 -9.16
N ASP A 43 16.27 -9.07 -7.95
CA ASP A 43 17.36 -8.19 -7.54
C ASP A 43 18.70 -8.95 -7.40
N LYS A 44 19.81 -8.21 -7.31
CA LYS A 44 21.14 -8.73 -7.01
C LYS A 44 21.12 -9.38 -5.62
N GLY A 45 21.41 -10.68 -5.55
CA GLY A 45 21.29 -11.46 -4.32
C GLY A 45 19.87 -12.00 -4.05
N GLY A 46 18.90 -11.72 -4.92
CA GLY A 46 17.56 -12.30 -4.88
C GLY A 46 17.53 -13.77 -5.32
N LEU A 47 16.37 -14.41 -5.23
CA LEU A 47 16.20 -15.84 -5.53
C LEU A 47 16.33 -16.18 -7.04
N LEU A 48 15.97 -15.25 -7.92
CA LEU A 48 15.96 -15.44 -9.38
C LEU A 48 17.14 -14.73 -10.08
N GLN A 49 17.79 -13.77 -9.41
CA GLN A 49 18.99 -13.05 -9.86
C GLN A 49 18.97 -12.55 -11.32
N ASN A 50 17.83 -12.03 -11.80
CA ASN A 50 17.74 -11.47 -13.15
C ASN A 50 17.82 -9.94 -13.14
N THR A 51 19.05 -9.44 -13.11
CA THR A 51 19.33 -7.99 -13.03
C THR A 51 18.79 -7.20 -14.22
N VAL A 52 18.67 -7.81 -15.40
CA VAL A 52 18.11 -7.15 -16.60
C VAL A 52 16.61 -6.95 -16.43
N VAL A 53 15.89 -8.01 -16.08
CA VAL A 53 14.44 -7.95 -15.82
C VAL A 53 14.14 -7.00 -14.67
N ASN A 54 14.91 -7.06 -13.59
CA ASN A 54 14.78 -6.16 -12.46
C ASN A 54 14.91 -4.68 -12.89
N LYS A 55 15.93 -4.35 -13.67
CA LYS A 55 16.19 -2.99 -14.14
C LYS A 55 15.07 -2.49 -15.06
N VAL A 56 14.58 -3.33 -15.98
CA VAL A 56 13.49 -2.97 -16.89
C VAL A 56 12.18 -2.75 -16.13
N ILE A 57 11.78 -3.70 -15.28
CA ILE A 57 10.55 -3.58 -14.49
C ILE A 57 10.64 -2.41 -13.52
N GLY A 58 11.78 -2.26 -12.84
CA GLY A 58 12.04 -1.15 -11.93
C GLY A 58 11.94 0.19 -12.64
N GLN A 59 12.45 0.29 -13.87
CA GLN A 59 12.32 1.50 -14.68
C GLN A 59 10.86 1.79 -15.05
N ILE A 60 10.08 0.78 -15.45
CA ILE A 60 8.64 0.94 -15.74
C ILE A 60 7.89 1.43 -14.49
N VAL A 61 8.14 0.81 -13.34
CA VAL A 61 7.53 1.22 -12.06
C VAL A 61 7.93 2.64 -11.67
N ASN A 62 9.21 3.01 -11.85
CA ASN A 62 9.70 4.35 -11.55
C ASN A 62 9.07 5.40 -12.46
N ILE A 63 8.93 5.12 -13.76
CA ILE A 63 8.23 6.01 -14.70
C ILE A 63 6.76 6.17 -14.29
N GLY A 64 6.08 5.06 -13.99
CA GLY A 64 4.67 5.11 -13.56
C GLY A 64 4.46 5.93 -12.29
N ARG A 65 5.43 5.93 -11.36
CA ARG A 65 5.36 6.71 -10.11
C ARG A 65 5.80 8.16 -10.25
N SER A 66 6.68 8.47 -11.20
CA SER A 66 7.21 9.83 -11.36
C SER A 66 6.27 10.74 -12.14
N LEU A 67 5.36 10.17 -12.94
CA LEU A 67 4.34 10.93 -13.64
C LEU A 67 3.30 11.48 -12.66
N PRO A 68 3.07 12.81 -12.63
CA PRO A 68 1.96 13.38 -11.88
C PRO A 68 0.63 12.75 -12.29
N PHE A 69 -0.21 12.41 -11.31
CA PHE A 69 -1.44 11.65 -11.56
C PHE A 69 -2.36 12.30 -12.61
N ILE A 70 -2.53 13.63 -12.58
CA ILE A 70 -3.34 14.36 -13.56
C ILE A 70 -2.77 14.17 -14.98
N ILE A 71 -1.45 14.22 -15.16
CA ILE A 71 -0.80 14.02 -16.46
C ILE A 71 -1.00 12.58 -16.93
N LEU A 72 -0.83 11.60 -16.04
CA LEU A 72 -1.09 10.19 -16.34
C LEU A 72 -2.54 9.97 -16.79
N MET A 73 -3.50 10.59 -16.09
CA MET A 73 -4.92 10.47 -16.40
C MET A 73 -5.24 10.97 -17.82
N VAL A 74 -4.70 12.13 -18.20
CA VAL A 74 -4.86 12.70 -19.53
C VAL A 74 -4.15 11.84 -20.59
N ALA A 75 -2.94 11.36 -20.29
CA ALA A 75 -2.19 10.49 -21.21
C ALA A 75 -2.92 9.16 -21.50
N LEU A 76 -3.69 8.66 -20.53
CA LEU A 76 -4.47 7.44 -20.67
C LEU A 76 -5.85 7.66 -21.30
N MET A 77 -6.25 8.87 -21.68
CA MET A 77 -7.62 9.17 -22.14
C MET A 77 -8.08 8.27 -23.31
N ASN A 78 -7.23 8.06 -24.31
CA ASN A 78 -7.55 7.18 -25.45
C ASN A 78 -7.66 5.71 -25.02
N PHE A 79 -6.80 5.27 -24.11
CA PHE A 79 -6.83 3.92 -23.58
C PHE A 79 -8.08 3.69 -22.72
N THR A 80 -8.41 4.64 -21.84
CA THR A 80 -9.63 4.61 -21.03
C THR A 80 -10.86 4.51 -21.92
N ARG A 81 -10.98 5.34 -22.97
CA ARG A 81 -12.11 5.25 -23.92
C ARG A 81 -12.19 3.87 -24.59
N TRP A 82 -11.06 3.29 -24.94
CA TRP A 82 -11.04 1.96 -25.54
C TRP A 82 -11.50 0.86 -24.58
N VAL A 83 -11.17 0.97 -23.28
CA VAL A 83 -11.56 -0.01 -22.25
C VAL A 83 -13.01 0.15 -21.80
N THR A 84 -13.44 1.37 -21.50
CA THR A 84 -14.75 1.64 -20.85
C THR A 84 -15.79 2.22 -21.80
N GLY A 85 -15.42 2.55 -23.03
CA GLY A 85 -16.29 3.22 -24.00
C GLY A 85 -16.47 4.73 -23.77
N THR A 86 -15.99 5.27 -22.64
CA THR A 86 -16.14 6.69 -22.27
C THR A 86 -14.88 7.24 -21.59
N THR A 87 -14.71 8.56 -21.58
CA THR A 87 -13.62 9.26 -20.89
C THR A 87 -14.07 10.00 -19.64
N ILE A 88 -15.38 9.98 -19.35
CA ILE A 88 -16.01 10.74 -18.27
C ILE A 88 -16.81 9.76 -17.41
N GLY A 89 -16.86 10.04 -16.11
CA GLY A 89 -17.57 9.28 -15.10
C GLY A 89 -16.66 8.41 -14.24
N SER A 90 -17.23 7.89 -13.15
CA SER A 90 -16.50 7.10 -12.15
C SER A 90 -15.93 5.81 -12.73
N GLU A 91 -16.65 5.17 -13.66
CA GLU A 91 -16.16 3.97 -14.35
C GLU A 91 -14.92 4.25 -15.20
N ALA A 92 -14.89 5.38 -15.92
CA ALA A 92 -13.73 5.80 -16.70
C ALA A 92 -12.54 6.14 -15.80
N ALA A 93 -12.78 6.74 -14.63
CA ALA A 93 -11.73 7.12 -13.70
C ALA A 93 -11.03 5.91 -13.03
N ILE A 94 -11.68 4.75 -12.93
CA ILE A 94 -11.07 3.52 -12.39
C ILE A 94 -9.80 3.13 -13.16
N VAL A 95 -9.79 3.27 -14.49
CA VAL A 95 -8.67 2.85 -15.34
C VAL A 95 -7.36 3.59 -15.01
N PRO A 96 -7.29 4.94 -15.07
CA PRO A 96 -6.07 5.66 -14.71
C PRO A 96 -5.73 5.53 -13.21
N LEU A 97 -6.73 5.43 -12.33
CA LEU A 97 -6.51 5.16 -10.90
C LEU A 97 -5.80 3.82 -10.68
N ALA A 98 -6.27 2.76 -11.35
CA ALA A 98 -5.68 1.44 -11.27
C ALA A 98 -4.26 1.42 -11.87
N ILE A 99 -4.07 1.98 -13.06
CA ILE A 99 -2.76 2.01 -13.73
C ILE A 99 -1.73 2.81 -12.93
N GLY A 100 -2.12 3.93 -12.33
CA GLY A 100 -1.25 4.69 -11.43
C GLY A 100 -1.02 4.00 -10.08
N GLY A 101 -2.03 3.27 -9.58
CA GLY A 101 -1.98 2.55 -8.31
C GLY A 101 -1.06 1.32 -8.34
N ILE A 102 -0.98 0.59 -9.46
CA ILE A 102 -0.13 -0.61 -9.60
C ILE A 102 1.36 -0.32 -9.28
N PRO A 103 2.05 0.61 -9.95
CA PRO A 103 3.47 0.85 -9.69
C PRO A 103 3.69 1.49 -8.32
N PHE A 104 2.76 2.31 -7.83
CA PHE A 104 2.80 2.86 -6.48
C PHE A 104 2.78 1.74 -5.42
N PHE A 105 1.80 0.84 -5.50
CA PHE A 105 1.66 -0.28 -4.57
C PHE A 105 2.80 -1.30 -4.72
N ALA A 106 3.24 -1.59 -5.95
CA ALA A 106 4.35 -2.50 -6.19
C ALA A 106 5.62 -2.08 -5.45
N ARG A 107 5.91 -0.78 -5.38
CA ARG A 107 7.05 -0.29 -4.61
C ARG A 107 6.86 -0.46 -3.10
N LEU A 108 5.66 -0.23 -2.59
CA LEU A 108 5.37 -0.45 -1.17
C LEU A 108 5.51 -1.94 -0.80
N VAL A 109 5.03 -2.83 -1.66
CA VAL A 109 5.22 -4.29 -1.54
C VAL A 109 6.70 -4.64 -1.57
N GLU A 110 7.47 -4.07 -2.49
CA GLU A 110 8.92 -4.29 -2.57
C GLU A 110 9.60 -3.91 -1.25
N THR A 111 9.27 -2.74 -0.68
CA THR A 111 9.80 -2.31 0.63
C THR A 111 9.38 -3.29 1.74
N ALA A 112 8.11 -3.64 1.83
CA ALA A 112 7.58 -4.53 2.87
C ALA A 112 8.21 -5.93 2.81
N VAL A 113 8.45 -6.47 1.61
CA VAL A 113 9.06 -7.79 1.43
C VAL A 113 10.57 -7.74 1.72
N ARG A 114 11.24 -6.62 1.48
CA ARG A 114 12.67 -6.43 1.84
C ARG A 114 12.91 -6.30 3.34
N GLU A 115 11.89 -5.97 4.13
CA GLU A 115 11.97 -5.94 5.60
C GLU A 115 11.99 -7.34 6.22
N VAL A 116 11.65 -8.39 5.46
CA VAL A 116 11.67 -9.77 5.93
C VAL A 116 13.11 -10.25 6.13
N ASP A 117 13.37 -10.87 7.28
CA ASP A 117 14.70 -11.39 7.63
C ASP A 117 15.22 -12.40 6.58
N HIS A 118 16.38 -12.09 6.01
CA HIS A 118 17.07 -12.96 5.07
C HIS A 118 17.42 -14.34 5.68
N GLY A 119 17.64 -14.41 7.00
CA GLY A 119 17.90 -15.67 7.69
C GLY A 119 16.73 -16.67 7.59
N LEU A 120 15.49 -16.20 7.55
CA LEU A 120 14.31 -17.06 7.32
C LEU A 120 14.30 -17.64 5.90
N VAL A 121 14.74 -16.85 4.92
CA VAL A 121 14.84 -17.26 3.52
C VAL A 121 15.93 -18.33 3.37
N GLU A 122 17.10 -18.11 3.96
CA GLU A 122 18.23 -19.05 3.94
C GLU A 122 17.88 -20.37 4.66
N ALA A 123 17.18 -20.30 5.79
CA ALA A 123 16.73 -21.49 6.51
C ALA A 123 15.82 -22.38 5.66
N VAL A 124 14.86 -21.78 4.92
CA VAL A 124 13.97 -22.54 4.04
C VAL A 124 14.69 -23.06 2.80
N GLN A 125 15.68 -22.33 2.27
CA GLN A 125 16.55 -22.83 1.20
C GLN A 125 17.37 -24.05 1.66
N ALA A 126 17.94 -24.02 2.87
CA ALA A 126 18.70 -25.12 3.44
C ALA A 126 17.84 -26.38 3.65
N MET A 127 16.53 -26.21 3.87
CA MET A 127 15.55 -27.30 3.91
C MET A 127 15.11 -27.80 2.51
N GLY A 128 15.68 -27.28 1.42
CA GLY A 128 15.34 -27.68 0.04
C GLY A 128 14.08 -27.01 -0.53
N GLY A 129 13.61 -25.92 0.07
CA GLY A 129 12.45 -25.17 -0.41
C GLY A 129 12.70 -24.47 -1.74
N ASN A 130 11.79 -24.62 -2.71
CA ASN A 130 11.87 -23.88 -3.97
C ASN A 130 11.46 -22.41 -3.80
N THR A 131 11.76 -21.57 -4.80
CA THR A 131 11.42 -20.12 -4.81
C THR A 131 9.95 -19.86 -4.48
N TRP A 132 9.04 -20.67 -5.03
CA TRP A 132 7.61 -20.51 -4.81
C TRP A 132 7.17 -20.84 -3.38
N THR A 133 7.84 -21.81 -2.76
CA THR A 133 7.67 -22.16 -1.36
C THR A 133 8.10 -20.99 -0.48
N ILE A 134 9.25 -20.39 -0.78
CA ILE A 134 9.75 -19.22 -0.04
C ILE A 134 8.78 -18.05 -0.16
N VAL A 135 8.29 -17.73 -1.37
CA VAL A 135 7.33 -16.64 -1.58
C VAL A 135 6.04 -16.88 -0.79
N ARG A 136 5.42 -18.05 -0.94
CA ARG A 136 4.11 -18.34 -0.35
C ARG A 136 4.15 -18.61 1.16
N LYS A 137 5.23 -19.21 1.66
CA LYS A 137 5.31 -19.65 3.07
C LYS A 137 6.15 -18.75 3.96
N VAL A 138 7.02 -17.91 3.39
CA VAL A 138 7.92 -17.04 4.16
C VAL A 138 7.63 -15.58 3.83
N LEU A 139 7.90 -15.14 2.60
CA LEU A 139 7.89 -13.72 2.26
C LEU A 139 6.50 -13.08 2.45
N VAL A 140 5.45 -13.69 1.88
CA VAL A 140 4.09 -13.11 1.95
C VAL A 140 3.52 -13.17 3.37
N PRO A 141 3.58 -14.31 4.10
CA PRO A 141 3.07 -14.37 5.48
C PRO A 141 3.83 -13.46 6.44
N GLU A 142 5.16 -13.38 6.33
CA GLU A 142 5.98 -12.57 7.24
C GLU A 142 5.83 -11.07 6.96
N ALA A 143 5.73 -10.68 5.68
CA ALA A 143 5.47 -9.29 5.30
C ALA A 143 4.01 -8.86 5.49
N LEU A 144 3.09 -9.76 5.86
CA LEU A 144 1.65 -9.50 5.87
C LEU A 144 1.24 -8.25 6.67
N PRO A 145 1.77 -7.97 7.88
CA PRO A 145 1.46 -6.73 8.60
C PRO A 145 1.88 -5.48 7.83
N SER A 146 3.09 -5.47 7.25
CA SER A 146 3.60 -4.37 6.43
C SER A 146 2.84 -4.23 5.10
N LEU A 147 2.37 -5.33 4.51
CA LEU A 147 1.53 -5.33 3.30
C LEU A 147 0.15 -4.72 3.56
N ILE A 148 -0.44 -4.94 4.73
CA ILE A 148 -1.73 -4.33 5.11
C ILE A 148 -1.57 -2.82 5.34
N ALA A 149 -0.50 -2.42 6.02
CA ALA A 149 -0.16 -1.00 6.17
C ALA A 149 0.04 -0.35 4.79
N SER A 150 0.77 -1.01 3.89
CA SER A 150 1.00 -0.58 2.51
C SER A 150 -0.29 -0.47 1.70
N THR A 151 -1.22 -1.42 1.88
CA THR A 151 -2.53 -1.39 1.23
C THR A 151 -3.36 -0.21 1.74
N THR A 152 -3.34 0.04 3.05
CA THR A 152 -4.03 1.18 3.68
C THR A 152 -3.50 2.51 3.11
N THR A 153 -2.19 2.68 3.05
CA THR A 153 -1.54 3.85 2.42
C THR A 153 -1.94 4.01 0.96
N THR A 154 -2.09 2.90 0.23
CA THR A 154 -2.52 2.90 -1.18
C THR A 154 -3.97 3.34 -1.33
N VAL A 155 -4.88 2.85 -0.48
CA VAL A 155 -6.28 3.30 -0.47
C VAL A 155 -6.36 4.81 -0.22
N ILE A 156 -5.60 5.32 0.75
CA ILE A 156 -5.58 6.76 1.07
C ILE A 156 -5.03 7.58 -0.10
N ALA A 157 -3.96 7.12 -0.74
CA ALA A 157 -3.41 7.74 -1.94
C ALA A 157 -4.44 7.75 -3.09
N LEU A 158 -5.16 6.64 -3.29
CA LEU A 158 -6.21 6.53 -4.30
C LEU A 158 -7.43 7.40 -4.02
N ILE A 159 -7.78 7.67 -2.75
CA ILE A 159 -8.79 8.68 -2.40
C ILE A 159 -8.31 10.06 -2.87
N GLY A 160 -7.06 10.43 -2.59
CA GLY A 160 -6.47 11.68 -3.09
C GLY A 160 -6.44 11.75 -4.62
N TYR A 161 -6.13 10.64 -5.29
CA TYR A 161 -6.13 10.57 -6.75
C TYR A 161 -7.55 10.66 -7.32
N SER A 162 -8.54 10.05 -6.68
CA SER A 162 -9.95 10.16 -7.07
C SER A 162 -10.46 11.59 -6.95
N ALA A 163 -9.98 12.34 -5.94
CA ALA A 163 -10.33 13.75 -5.78
C ALA A 163 -9.77 14.59 -6.94
N MET A 164 -8.53 14.32 -7.37
CA MET A 164 -7.95 14.93 -8.56
C MET A 164 -8.67 14.50 -9.84
N ALA A 165 -9.07 13.23 -9.95
CA ALA A 165 -9.86 12.71 -11.07
C ALA A 165 -11.20 13.43 -11.24
N GLY A 166 -11.82 13.84 -10.13
CA GLY A 166 -13.03 14.67 -10.12
C GLY A 166 -12.89 15.97 -10.93
N THR A 167 -11.70 16.59 -10.93
CA THR A 167 -11.44 17.81 -11.73
C THR A 167 -11.50 17.60 -13.24
N VAL A 168 -11.34 16.35 -13.68
CA VAL A 168 -11.31 15.94 -15.10
C VAL A 168 -12.57 15.14 -15.46
N GLY A 169 -13.62 15.23 -14.66
CA GLY A 169 -14.89 14.56 -14.91
C GLY A 169 -14.96 13.11 -14.44
N GLY A 170 -14.10 12.70 -13.48
CA GLY A 170 -14.18 11.38 -12.85
C GLY A 170 -15.35 11.20 -11.86
N GLY A 171 -16.01 12.29 -11.45
CA GLY A 171 -17.08 12.26 -10.45
C GLY A 171 -16.57 12.17 -9.01
N GLY A 172 -17.42 11.73 -8.11
CA GLY A 172 -17.14 11.54 -6.69
C GLY A 172 -17.03 12.84 -5.88
N LEU A 173 -16.56 12.69 -4.65
CA LEU A 173 -16.40 13.80 -3.70
C LEU A 173 -15.45 14.90 -4.21
N GLY A 174 -14.47 14.55 -5.04
CA GLY A 174 -13.59 15.52 -5.71
C GLY A 174 -14.34 16.43 -6.68
N ASP A 175 -15.17 15.83 -7.54
CA ASP A 175 -15.99 16.59 -8.50
C ASP A 175 -16.96 17.52 -7.77
N LEU A 176 -17.61 17.01 -6.72
CA LEU A 176 -18.52 17.79 -5.88
C LEU A 176 -17.81 18.99 -5.22
N ALA A 177 -16.64 18.77 -4.61
CA ALA A 177 -15.85 19.82 -3.98
C ALA A 177 -15.41 20.90 -4.99
N VAL A 178 -15.01 20.50 -6.19
CA VAL A 178 -14.53 21.41 -7.22
C VAL A 178 -15.68 22.19 -7.86
N ARG A 179 -16.74 21.51 -8.30
CA ARG A 179 -17.84 22.14 -9.03
C ARG A 179 -18.73 23.00 -8.16
N TYR A 180 -19.07 22.53 -6.96
CA TYR A 180 -19.96 23.27 -6.06
C TYR A 180 -19.17 24.09 -5.05
N GLY A 181 -18.20 23.48 -4.37
CA GLY A 181 -17.40 24.16 -3.37
C GLY A 181 -16.55 25.30 -3.96
N TYR A 182 -15.70 24.97 -4.93
CA TYR A 182 -14.72 25.91 -5.48
C TYR A 182 -15.30 26.81 -6.58
N GLN A 183 -15.88 26.23 -7.64
CA GLN A 183 -16.34 26.98 -8.81
C GLN A 183 -17.61 27.80 -8.55
N ARG A 184 -18.49 27.34 -7.66
CA ARG A 184 -19.74 28.05 -7.29
C ARG A 184 -19.65 28.78 -5.95
N PHE A 185 -18.49 28.78 -5.31
CA PHE A 185 -18.24 29.42 -4.02
C PHE A 185 -19.24 29.00 -2.90
N GLU A 186 -19.75 27.76 -2.94
CA GLU A 186 -20.58 27.21 -1.87
C GLU A 186 -19.70 26.72 -0.72
N THR A 187 -19.18 27.67 0.07
CA THR A 187 -18.23 27.42 1.16
C THR A 187 -18.73 26.39 2.18
N GLY A 188 -20.04 26.36 2.47
CA GLY A 188 -20.62 25.35 3.37
C GLY A 188 -20.45 23.93 2.85
N LEU A 189 -20.76 23.70 1.57
CA LEU A 189 -20.61 22.39 0.93
C LEU A 189 -19.13 21.99 0.78
N MET A 190 -18.24 22.96 0.53
CA MET A 190 -16.79 22.72 0.50
C MET A 190 -16.30 22.13 1.83
N TRP A 191 -16.59 22.78 2.96
CA TRP A 191 -16.14 22.31 4.28
C TRP A 191 -16.78 20.99 4.68
N ILE A 192 -18.05 20.77 4.35
CA ILE A 192 -18.71 19.47 4.58
C ILE A 192 -18.00 18.38 3.79
N THR A 193 -17.68 18.60 2.51
CA THR A 193 -17.00 17.61 1.67
C THR A 193 -15.60 17.29 2.18
N VAL A 194 -14.85 18.31 2.63
CA VAL A 194 -13.55 18.13 3.28
C VAL A 194 -13.67 17.32 4.57
N ALA A 195 -14.66 17.61 5.41
CA ALA A 195 -14.91 16.85 6.64
C ALA A 195 -15.25 15.38 6.35
N VAL A 196 -16.10 15.13 5.35
CA VAL A 196 -16.44 13.76 4.90
C VAL A 196 -15.21 12.99 4.43
N LEU A 197 -14.36 13.61 3.59
CA LEU A 197 -13.10 13.00 3.15
C LEU A 197 -12.14 12.72 4.32
N ALA A 198 -12.00 13.66 5.25
CA ALA A 198 -11.14 13.51 6.43
C ALA A 198 -11.60 12.38 7.34
N VAL A 199 -12.92 12.26 7.56
CA VAL A 199 -13.52 11.16 8.33
C VAL A 199 -13.31 9.83 7.60
N ALA A 200 -13.57 9.75 6.30
CA ALA A 200 -13.37 8.54 5.51
C ALA A 200 -11.91 8.05 5.56
N ILE A 201 -10.95 8.95 5.35
CA ILE A 201 -9.51 8.64 5.43
C ILE A 201 -9.14 8.15 6.84
N SER A 202 -9.64 8.83 7.87
CA SER A 202 -9.36 8.48 9.26
C SER A 202 -9.93 7.09 9.60
N LEU A 203 -11.16 6.78 9.19
CA LEU A 203 -11.77 5.46 9.39
C LEU A 203 -10.96 4.35 8.71
N ILE A 204 -10.50 4.59 7.49
CA ILE A 204 -9.66 3.65 6.73
C ILE A 204 -8.30 3.45 7.42
N GLN A 205 -7.66 4.54 7.88
CA GLN A 205 -6.40 4.47 8.63
C GLN A 205 -6.56 3.67 9.92
N PHE A 206 -7.59 3.98 10.73
CA PHE A 206 -7.86 3.27 11.98
C PHE A 206 -8.12 1.78 11.74
N ALA A 207 -8.90 1.42 10.71
CA ALA A 207 -9.16 0.04 10.34
C ALA A 207 -7.87 -0.68 9.90
N GLY A 208 -7.03 -0.03 9.08
CA GLY A 208 -5.75 -0.55 8.63
C GLY A 208 -4.76 -0.77 9.78
N ASP A 209 -4.60 0.21 10.66
CA ASP A 209 -3.72 0.13 11.82
C ASP A 209 -4.18 -0.95 12.81
N PHE A 210 -5.49 -1.10 12.98
CA PHE A 210 -6.06 -2.16 13.81
C PHE A 210 -5.77 -3.54 13.20
N ALA A 211 -5.99 -3.72 11.90
CA ALA A 211 -5.73 -4.97 11.19
C ALA A 211 -4.24 -5.36 11.23
N ALA A 212 -3.34 -4.41 10.95
CA ALA A 212 -1.89 -4.63 10.99
C ALA A 212 -1.42 -5.04 12.40
N ARG A 213 -1.89 -4.35 13.45
CA ARG A 213 -1.55 -4.69 14.85
C ARG A 213 -2.10 -6.03 15.30
N ALA A 214 -3.31 -6.40 14.87
CA ALA A 214 -3.91 -7.69 15.21
C ALA A 214 -3.08 -8.86 14.66
N LEU A 215 -2.51 -8.71 13.47
CA LEU A 215 -1.66 -9.72 12.84
C LEU A 215 -0.26 -9.79 13.44
N HIS A 216 0.35 -8.64 13.74
CA HIS A 216 1.65 -8.62 14.42
C HIS A 216 1.61 -9.34 15.79
N ARG A 217 0.51 -9.17 16.54
CA ARG A 217 0.28 -9.89 17.81
C ARG A 217 0.11 -11.41 17.65
N ARG A 218 -0.33 -11.90 16.48
CA ARG A 218 -0.42 -13.34 16.19
C ARG A 218 0.94 -13.96 15.89
N GLY A 219 1.80 -13.24 15.16
CA GLY A 219 3.18 -13.67 14.88
C GLY A 219 4.03 -13.80 16.15
N ALA A 220 3.95 -12.80 17.04
CA ALA A 220 4.72 -12.78 18.30
C ALA A 220 4.35 -13.90 19.30
N ARG A 221 3.20 -14.57 19.15
CA ARG A 221 2.79 -15.69 20.01
C ARG A 221 3.32 -17.06 19.55
N SER A 222 3.92 -17.15 18.35
CA SER A 222 4.33 -18.44 17.76
C SER A 222 5.84 -18.73 17.84
N GLY A 223 6.65 -17.85 18.43
CA GLY A 223 8.06 -18.09 18.71
C GLY A 223 8.30 -18.47 20.18
N PRO A 224 9.06 -19.53 20.50
CA PRO A 224 9.58 -19.70 21.85
C PRO A 224 10.50 -18.52 22.14
N GLY A 225 10.07 -17.60 23.02
CA GLY A 225 10.93 -16.50 23.47
C GLY A 225 12.23 -17.06 24.04
N PRO A 226 13.38 -16.36 23.87
CA PRO A 226 14.64 -16.87 24.38
C PRO A 226 14.57 -16.87 25.90
N SER A 227 14.55 -18.07 26.51
CA SER A 227 14.75 -18.19 27.94
C SER A 227 16.16 -17.70 28.24
N LEU A 228 16.29 -16.47 28.70
CA LEU A 228 17.50 -15.96 29.33
C LEU A 228 17.74 -16.77 30.61
N ARG A 229 18.31 -17.97 30.44
CA ARG A 229 18.96 -18.72 31.51
C ARG A 229 20.19 -17.92 31.88
N LEU A 230 20.00 -17.01 32.84
CA LEU A 230 21.05 -16.37 33.60
C LEU A 230 22.07 -17.45 33.98
N LEU A 231 23.21 -17.42 33.30
CA LEU A 231 24.41 -18.13 33.70
C LEU A 231 24.77 -17.60 35.09
N LYS A 232 24.42 -18.41 36.10
CA LYS A 232 24.95 -18.32 37.45
C LYS A 232 26.47 -18.26 37.31
N SER A 233 27.02 -17.05 37.41
CA SER A 233 28.44 -16.81 37.54
C SER A 233 28.90 -17.54 38.79
N GLY A 234 29.62 -18.65 38.62
CA GLY A 234 30.38 -19.25 39.69
C GLY A 234 31.40 -18.22 40.18
N GLU A 235 31.33 -17.89 41.47
CA GLU A 235 32.36 -17.11 42.14
C GLU A 235 33.71 -17.85 42.01
N PRO A 236 34.77 -17.19 41.53
CA PRO A 236 36.10 -17.79 41.55
C PRO A 236 36.67 -17.72 42.97
N ALA A 237 37.22 -18.86 43.40
CA ALA A 237 37.91 -19.05 44.67
C ALA A 237 39.00 -18.00 44.91
N THR A 238 39.02 -17.46 46.13
CA THR A 238 40.03 -16.54 46.66
C THR A 238 41.42 -17.14 46.54
N ALA A 239 42.25 -16.56 45.68
CA ALA A 239 43.66 -16.90 45.57
C ALA A 239 44.45 -16.34 46.77
N ASP A 240 45.18 -17.25 47.40
CA ASP A 240 46.16 -17.07 48.46
C ASP A 240 47.24 -16.05 48.05
N VAL A 241 47.35 -14.94 48.79
CA VAL A 241 48.43 -13.96 48.63
C VAL A 241 49.53 -14.30 49.63
N GLY A 242 50.44 -15.17 49.21
CA GLY A 242 51.68 -15.42 49.90
C GLY A 242 52.78 -14.42 49.49
N LYS A 243 53.29 -13.67 50.48
CA LYS A 243 54.68 -13.20 50.65
C LYS A 243 55.35 -12.42 49.49
N VAL A 244 55.89 -11.24 49.81
CA VAL A 244 57.34 -10.89 49.93
C VAL A 244 57.49 -9.37 49.76
N ALA A 245 57.74 -8.67 50.88
CA ALA A 245 58.73 -7.60 51.08
C ALA A 245 58.61 -7.07 52.50
#